data_AF-A1TYX6-F1
#
_entry.id   AF-A1TYX6-F1
#
_cell.length_a   1.000
_cell.length_b   1.000
_cell.length_c   1.000
_cell.angle_alpha   90.00
_cell.angle_beta   90.00
_cell.angle_gamma   90.00
#
_symmetry.space_group_name_H-M   'P 1'
#
loop_
_entity.id
_entity.type
_entity.pdbx_description
1 polymer ?
#
loop_
_entity_poly.entity_id
_entity_poly.type
_entity_poly.pdbx_seq_one_letter_code
_entity_poly.pdbx_strand_id
1 'polypeptide(L)' 'MDTQRRTGEQGPVPFRSSRFFCVGSKWYFTTREGFDSGPFASRERAEVGLKRFLHVVRMLPEEQQVH' A
#
# COMPACT_ATOMS: atom_id res chain seq x y z
N MET A 1 8.71 1.22 13.48
CA MET A 1 7.39 0.64 13.78
C MET A 1 6.53 1.74 14.36
N ASP A 2 5.33 1.95 13.82
CA ASP A 2 4.42 3.00 14.31
C ASP A 2 3.66 2.45 15.53
N THR A 3 4.04 2.89 16.72
CA THR A 3 3.48 2.43 18.00
C THR A 3 2.38 3.34 18.54
N GLN A 4 2.00 4.37 17.78
CA GLN A 4 0.93 5.28 18.17
C GLN A 4 -0.43 4.77 17.73
N ARG A 5 -1.47 5.10 18.49
CA ARG A 5 -2.86 4.86 18.08
C ARG A 5 -3.23 5.86 17.01
N ARG A 6 -3.98 5.44 15.99
CA ARG A 6 -4.67 6.40 15.11
C ARG A 6 -5.92 6.93 15.81
N THR A 7 -6.35 8.13 15.45
CA THR A 7 -7.60 8.71 15.96
C THR A 7 -8.76 7.73 15.77
N GLY A 8 -9.44 7.38 16.87
CA GLY A 8 -10.57 6.45 16.87
C GLY A 8 -10.22 4.98 17.12
N GLU A 9 -8.95 4.59 17.16
CA GLU A 9 -8.58 3.22 17.54
C GLU A 9 -8.65 3.03 19.06
N GLN A 10 -9.23 1.91 19.53
CA GLN A 10 -9.26 1.45 20.94
C GLN A 10 -8.51 0.10 21.10
N GLY A 11 -8.04 -0.25 22.30
CA GLY A 11 -7.29 -1.51 22.54
C GLY A 11 -5.80 -1.49 22.14
N PRO A 12 -5.09 -2.62 22.10
CA PRO A 12 -3.65 -2.66 21.79
C PRO A 12 -3.37 -2.18 20.36
N VAL A 13 -2.20 -1.58 20.15
CA VAL A 13 -1.79 -1.09 18.82
C VAL A 13 -1.48 -2.29 17.92
N PRO A 14 -2.16 -2.45 16.77
CA PRO A 14 -1.90 -3.58 15.88
C PRO A 14 -0.52 -3.46 15.23
N PHE A 15 0.03 -4.59 14.79
CA PHE A 15 1.24 -4.57 13.96
C PHE A 15 0.95 -3.81 12.65
N ARG A 16 1.85 -2.88 12.29
CA ARG A 16 1.76 -2.11 11.06
C ARG A 16 3.05 -2.28 10.27
N SER A 17 2.94 -2.91 9.10
CA SER A 17 4.01 -2.95 8.13
C SER A 17 4.05 -1.67 7.30
N SER A 18 5.24 -1.31 6.83
CA SER A 18 5.40 -0.31 5.78
C SER A 18 4.76 -0.84 4.50
N ARG A 19 4.04 0.02 3.77
CA ARG A 19 3.52 -0.34 2.44
C ARG A 19 4.63 -0.53 1.40
N PHE A 20 5.85 -0.09 1.69
CA PHE A 20 7.03 -0.28 0.85
C PHE A 20 7.99 -1.25 1.53
N PHE A 21 8.49 -2.22 0.78
CA PHE A 21 9.43 -3.23 1.27
C PHE A 21 10.44 -3.60 0.19
N CYS A 22 11.55 -4.23 0.60
CA CYS A 22 12.65 -4.62 -0.28
C CYS A 22 12.94 -6.11 -0.13
N VAL A 23 13.04 -6.82 -1.26
CA VAL A 23 13.42 -8.23 -1.34
C VAL A 23 14.50 -8.36 -2.39
N GLY A 24 15.66 -8.93 -2.02
CA GLY A 24 16.76 -9.15 -2.97
C GLY A 24 17.21 -7.89 -3.71
N SER A 25 17.36 -6.75 -3.01
CA SER A 25 17.70 -5.44 -3.58
C SER A 25 16.66 -4.83 -4.54
N LYS A 26 15.46 -5.42 -4.63
CA LYS A 26 14.34 -4.92 -5.41
C LYS A 26 13.25 -4.37 -4.51
N TRP A 27 12.67 -3.25 -4.91
CA TRP A 27 11.65 -2.55 -4.14
C TRP A 27 10.25 -2.88 -4.61
N TYR A 28 9.31 -2.94 -3.68
CA TYR A 28 7.91 -3.25 -3.93
C TYR A 28 7.02 -2.31 -3.11
N PHE A 29 5.76 -2.19 -3.51
CA PHE A 29 4.71 -1.70 -2.62
C PHE A 29 3.55 -2.70 -2.53
N THR A 30 2.90 -2.77 -1.38
CA THR A 30 1.73 -3.63 -1.13
C THR A 30 0.45 -2.81 -0.97
N THR A 31 -0.68 -3.40 -1.36
CA THR A 31 -2.03 -2.84 -1.16
C THR A 31 -2.81 -3.64 -0.11
N ARG A 32 -3.98 -3.15 0.32
CA ARG A 32 -4.76 -3.82 1.39
C ARG A 32 -5.38 -5.15 0.92
N GLU A 33 -5.52 -5.29 -0.39
CA GLU A 33 -6.07 -6.44 -1.09
C GLU A 33 -5.05 -7.60 -1.21
N GLY A 34 -3.84 -7.42 -0.65
CA GLY A 34 -2.78 -8.43 -0.67
C GLY A 34 -1.97 -8.45 -1.98
N PHE A 35 -2.10 -7.41 -2.80
CA PHE A 35 -1.36 -7.28 -4.05
C PHE A 35 -0.04 -6.52 -3.85
N ASP A 36 1.06 -7.11 -4.32
CA ASP A 36 2.38 -6.51 -4.31
C ASP A 36 2.80 -6.08 -5.72
N SER A 37 3.13 -4.80 -5.88
CA SER A 37 3.59 -4.22 -7.14
C SER A 37 5.10 -4.01 -7.12
N GLY A 38 5.77 -4.40 -8.21
CA GLY A 38 7.21 -4.32 -8.41
C GLY A 38 7.69 -5.43 -9.36
N PRO A 39 9.00 -5.70 -9.44
CA PRO A 39 10.09 -5.03 -8.74
C PRO A 39 10.44 -3.65 -9.31
N PHE A 40 10.74 -2.71 -8.42
CA PHE A 40 11.31 -1.40 -8.74
C PHE A 40 12.80 -1.36 -8.39
N ALA A 41 13.57 -0.57 -9.12
CA ALA A 41 15.01 -0.44 -8.88
C ALA A 41 15.36 0.37 -7.62
N SER A 42 14.44 1.20 -7.14
CA SER A 42 14.61 1.99 -5.92
C SER A 42 13.27 2.23 -5.23
N ARG A 43 13.31 2.67 -3.97
CA ARG A 43 12.13 3.00 -3.19
C ARG A 43 11.35 4.16 -3.82
N GLU A 44 12.04 5.16 -4.33
CA GLU A 44 11.45 6.35 -4.96
C GLU A 44 10.67 5.94 -6.22
N ARG A 45 11.19 4.97 -7.00
CA ARG A 45 10.44 4.41 -8.13
C ARG A 45 9.18 3.66 -7.69
N ALA A 46 9.22 2.93 -6.57
CA ALA A 46 8.04 2.30 -6.02
C ALA A 46 7.00 3.33 -5.57
N GLU A 47 7.44 4.45 -4.96
CA GLU A 47 6.56 5.56 -4.58
C GLU A 47 5.90 6.24 -5.79
N VAL A 48 6.63 6.44 -6.89
CA VAL A 48 6.06 6.92 -8.17
C VAL A 48 5.06 5.90 -8.73
N GLY A 49 5.39 4.61 -8.67
CA GLY A 49 4.49 3.52 -9.07
C GLY A 49 3.18 3.54 -8.30
N LEU A 50 3.24 3.70 -6.98
CA LEU A 50 2.05 3.80 -6.13
C LEU A 50 1.18 5.01 -6.50
N LYS A 51 1.77 6.18 -6.77
CA LYS A 51 1.01 7.38 -7.19
C LYS A 51 0.25 7.11 -8.50
N ARG A 52 0.88 6.44 -9.47
CA ARG A 52 0.23 6.06 -10.74
C ARG A 52 -0.88 5.03 -10.52
N PHE A 53 -0.63 4.01 -9.70
CA PHE A 53 -1.63 3.02 -9.33
C PHE A 53 -2.88 3.68 -8.74
N LEU A 54 -2.72 4.55 -7.73
CA LEU A 54 -3.84 5.27 -7.12
C LEU A 54 -4.57 6.19 -8.10
N HIS A 55 -3.87 6.78 -9.06
CA HIS A 55 -4.49 7.58 -10.10
C HIS A 55 -5.40 6.74 -11.00
N VAL A 56 -4.93 5.58 -11.44
CA VAL A 56 -5.73 4.64 -12.25
C VAL A 56 -6.92 4.13 -11.46
N VAL A 57 -6.72 3.69 -10.20
CA VAL A 57 -7.81 3.18 -9.34
C VAL A 57 -8.93 4.21 -9.18
N ARG A 58 -8.60 5.51 -9.06
CA ARG A 58 -9.60 6.59 -8.98
C ARG A 58 -10.38 6.85 -10.27
N MET A 59 -9.86 6.39 -11.41
CA MET A 59 -10.53 6.51 -12.71
C MET A 59 -11.39 5.30 -13.05
N LEU A 60 -11.21 4.18 -12.34
CA LEU A 60 -12.06 3.02 -12.53
C LEU A 60 -13.47 3.37 -12.07
N PRO A 61 -14.51 3.00 -12.84
CA PRO A 61 -15.88 3.11 -12.36
C PRO A 61 -16.03 2.28 -11.08
N GLU A 62 -16.84 2.76 -10.14
CA GLU A 62 -17.22 1.94 -9.00
C GLU A 62 -17.86 0.67 -9.54
N GLU A 63 -17.30 -0.50 -9.20
CA GLU A 63 -17.99 -1.75 -9.46
C GLU A 63 -19.34 -1.63 -8.75
N GLN A 64 -20.43 -1.60 -9.51
CA GLN A 64 -21.75 -1.79 -8.92
C GLN A 64 -21.69 -3.13 -8.21
N GLN A 65 -21.62 -3.09 -6.88
CA GLN A 65 -21.77 -4.27 -6.05
C GLN A 65 -23.17 -4.80 -6.35
N VAL A 66 -23.26 -5.77 -7.27
CA VAL A 66 -24.50 -6.49 -7.55
C VAL A 66 -24.76 -7.31 -6.30
N HIS A 67 -25.60 -6.76 -5.44
CA HIS A 67 -26.19 -7.44 -4.29
C HIS A 67 -27.31 -8.37 -4.74
#